data_AF-A0A954JMY9-F1
#
_entry.id   AF-A0A954JMY9-F1
#
_cell.length_a   1.000
_cell.length_b   1.000
_cell.length_c   1.000
_cell.angle_alpha   90.00
_cell.angle_beta   90.00
_cell.angle_gamma   90.00
#
_symmetry.space_group_name_H-M   'P 1'
#
loop_
_entity.id
_entity.type
_entity.pdbx_description
1 polymer ?
#
loop_
_entity_poly.entity_id
_entity_poly.type
_entity_poly.pdbx_seq_one_letter_code
_entity_poly.pdbx_strand_id
1 'polypeptide(L)' 'MTQTQDDTKGKPRKSGPFMTGPRYQLSKLDVPLDMAQGLEALAEAKGVTLTVIRKEAYQMILDVEALEAKGEAQ' A
#
# COMPACT_ATOMS: atom_id res chain seq x y z
N MET A 1 51.60 -4.34 33.26
CA MET A 1 52.10 -4.97 32.02
C MET A 1 51.71 -6.43 32.15
N THR A 2 50.79 -7.04 31.40
CA THR A 2 50.59 -7.09 29.94
C THR A 2 49.20 -7.72 29.73
N GLN A 3 48.31 -7.04 28.99
CA GLN A 3 47.92 -7.39 27.62
C GLN A 3 46.77 -8.40 27.54
N THR A 4 45.57 -7.83 27.46
CA THR A 4 44.34 -8.43 26.93
C THR A 4 44.59 -8.94 25.51
N GLN A 5 44.34 -10.22 25.25
CA GLN A 5 44.05 -10.70 23.90
C GLN A 5 42.64 -11.25 23.87
N ASP A 6 41.81 -10.49 23.18
CA ASP A 6 40.39 -10.67 22.93
C ASP A 6 40.25 -11.68 21.78
N ASP A 7 40.23 -12.97 22.10
CA ASP A 7 39.96 -14.03 21.13
C ASP A 7 38.45 -14.26 21.01
N THR A 8 37.73 -13.27 20.50
CA THR A 8 36.41 -13.49 19.92
C THR A 8 36.43 -13.20 18.43
N LYS A 9 37.00 -14.17 17.70
CA LYS A 9 36.83 -14.35 16.26
C LYS A 9 35.33 -14.45 15.96
N GLY A 10 34.70 -13.30 15.72
CA GLY A 10 33.29 -13.18 15.39
C GLY A 10 32.97 -14.04 14.18
N LYS A 11 32.31 -15.17 14.42
CA LYS A 11 31.71 -15.98 13.35
C LYS A 11 30.79 -15.06 12.54
N PRO A 12 30.81 -15.09 11.19
CA PRO A 12 29.84 -14.33 10.41
C PRO A 12 28.45 -14.78 10.85
N ARG A 13 27.67 -13.84 11.41
CA ARG A 13 26.28 -14.09 11.76
C ARG A 13 25.61 -14.49 10.46
N LYS A 14 25.21 -15.76 10.34
CA LYS A 14 24.42 -16.24 9.21
C LYS A 14 23.25 -15.26 9.07
N SER A 15 23.24 -14.48 7.99
CA SER A 15 22.10 -13.65 7.64
C SER A 15 20.94 -14.62 7.46
N GLY A 16 20.03 -14.67 8.44
CA GLY A 16 18.78 -15.39 8.31
C GLY A 16 18.02 -14.87 7.08
N PRO A 17 17.06 -15.63 6.57
CA PRO A 17 16.30 -15.20 5.41
C PRO A 17 15.67 -13.85 5.74
N PHE A 18 16.04 -12.81 4.97
CA PHE A 18 15.29 -11.56 4.98
C PHE A 18 13.85 -11.94 4.64
N MET A 19 12.96 -11.85 5.62
CA MET A 19 11.53 -11.95 5.36
C MET A 19 11.21 -10.88 4.32
N THR A 20 11.03 -11.30 3.07
CA THR A 20 10.55 -10.42 2.02
C THR A 20 9.14 -10.05 2.42
N GLY A 21 9.00 -8.89 3.05
CA GLY A 21 7.70 -8.30 3.30
C GLY A 21 6.91 -8.21 1.99
N PRO A 22 5.57 -8.14 2.07
CA PRO A 22 4.75 -7.95 0.88
C PRO A 22 5.32 -6.81 0.03
N ARG A 23 5.56 -7.11 -1.25
CA ARG A 23 6.05 -6.11 -2.21
C ARG A 23 4.91 -5.16 -2.51
N TYR A 24 4.76 -4.12 -1.70
CA TYR A 24 3.86 -3.02 -2.02
C TYR A 24 4.43 -2.30 -3.24
N GLN A 25 3.75 -2.44 -4.38
CA GLN A 25 4.05 -1.66 -5.56
C GLN A 25 3.24 -0.37 -5.48
N LEU A 26 3.92 0.74 -5.25
CA LEU A 26 3.28 2.06 -5.22
C LEU A 26 3.07 2.54 -6.66
N SER A 27 1.81 2.61 -7.07
CA SER A 27 1.39 3.21 -8.34
C SER A 27 0.93 4.64 -8.08
N LYS A 28 1.41 5.60 -8.88
CA LYS A 28 0.86 6.97 -8.88
C LYS A 28 -0.34 6.99 -9.82
N LEU A 29 -1.42 7.62 -9.36
CA LEU A 29 -2.59 7.93 -10.16
C LEU A 29 -2.75 9.44 -10.17
N ASP A 30 -2.52 10.06 -11.32
CA ASP A 30 -2.77 11.48 -11.50
C ASP A 30 -4.27 11.68 -11.77
N VAL A 31 -4.90 12.52 -10.95
CA VAL A 31 -6.33 12.83 -11.05
C VAL A 31 -6.47 14.22 -11.70
N PRO A 32 -7.23 14.35 -12.80
CA PRO A 32 -7.54 15.64 -13.40
C PRO A 32 -8.14 16.64 -12.39
N LEU A 33 -7.83 17.93 -12.55
CA LEU A 33 -8.21 18.97 -11.58
C LEU A 33 -9.73 19.11 -11.43
N ASP A 34 -10.46 19.05 -12.54
CA ASP A 34 -11.93 19.08 -12.58
C ASP A 34 -12.55 17.89 -11.83
N MET A 35 -11.98 16.70 -12.00
CA MET A 35 -12.38 15.52 -11.23
C MET A 35 -12.07 15.69 -9.74
N ALA A 36 -10.90 16.23 -9.39
CA ALA A 36 -10.54 16.46 -7.99
C ALA A 36 -11.52 17.41 -7.29
N GLN A 37 -11.90 18.51 -7.95
CA GLN A 37 -12.91 19.45 -7.46
C GLN A 37 -14.28 18.78 -7.29
N GLY A 38 -14.70 17.95 -8.24
CA GLY A 38 -15.94 17.18 -8.12
C GLY A 38 -15.95 16.21 -6.94
N LEU A 39 -14.82 15.55 -6.68
CA LEU A 39 -14.66 14.64 -5.54
C LEU A 39 -14.69 15.38 -4.20
N GLU A 40 -14.11 16.58 -4.12
CA GLU A 40 -14.18 17.44 -2.94
C GLU A 40 -15.61 17.90 -2.66
N ALA A 41 -16.32 18.40 -3.67
CA ALA A 41 -17.71 18.81 -3.54
C ALA A 41 -18.62 17.64 -3.13
N LEU A 42 -18.37 16.44 -3.66
CA LEU A 42 -19.10 15.22 -3.26
C LEU A 42 -18.84 14.84 -1.80
N ALA A 43 -17.59 14.96 -1.35
CA ALA A 43 -17.22 14.67 0.04
C ALA A 43 -17.94 15.65 0.99
N GLU A 44 -17.96 16.94 0.66
CA GLU A 44 -18.68 17.97 1.41
C GLU A 44 -20.18 17.69 1.45
N ALA A 45 -20.81 17.43 0.30
CA ALA A 45 -22.24 17.15 0.20
C ALA A 45 -22.67 15.92 1.02
N LYS A 46 -21.79 14.92 1.16
CA LYS A 46 -22.02 13.71 1.96
C LYS A 46 -21.59 13.85 3.42
N GLY A 47 -20.93 14.95 3.81
CA GLY A 47 -20.37 15.13 5.15
C GLY A 47 -19.27 14.12 5.50
N VAL A 48 -18.51 13.65 4.51
CA VAL A 48 -17.42 12.68 4.68
C VAL A 48 -16.08 13.25 4.23
N THR A 49 -14.99 12.55 4.53
CA THR A 49 -13.66 12.96 4.07
C THR A 49 -13.36 12.42 2.67
N LEU A 50 -12.47 13.08 1.94
CA LEU A 50 -12.01 12.65 0.63
C LEU A 50 -11.39 11.22 0.67
N THR A 51 -10.77 10.84 1.79
CA THR A 51 -10.24 9.49 2.01
C THR A 51 -11.33 8.42 2.01
N VAL A 52 -12.51 8.73 2.55
CA VAL A 52 -13.66 7.81 2.55
C VAL A 52 -14.18 7.63 1.12
N ILE A 53 -14.35 8.73 0.38
CA ILE A 53 -14.75 8.68 -1.03
C ILE A 53 -13.75 7.84 -1.85
N ARG A 54 -12.44 8.07 -1.65
CA ARG A 54 -11.38 7.31 -2.33
C ARG A 54 -11.44 5.81 -1.99
N LYS A 55 -11.67 5.46 -0.72
CA LYS A 55 -11.80 4.06 -0.30
C LYS A 55 -12.99 3.38 -0.95
N GLU A 56 -14.16 4.04 -0.97
CA GLU A 56 -15.36 3.51 -1.62
C GLU A 56 -15.15 3.33 -3.13
N ALA A 57 -14.53 4.31 -3.80
CA ALA A 57 -14.22 4.21 -5.22
C ALA A 57 -13.30 3.01 -5.54
N TYR A 58 -12.25 2.79 -4.75
CA TYR A 58 -11.39 1.61 -4.93
C TYR A 58 -12.13 0.30 -4.66
N GLN A 59 -12.99 0.25 -3.65
CA GLN A 59 -13.77 -0.95 -3.36
C GLN A 59 -14.70 -1.30 -4.53
N MET A 60 -15.37 -0.30 -5.13
CA MET A 60 -16.23 -0.52 -6.30
C MET A 60 -15.44 -1.09 -7.49
N ILE A 61 -14.23 -0.59 -7.76
CA ILE A 61 -13.36 -1.12 -8.83
C ILE A 61 -13.03 -2.59 -8.56
N LEU A 62 -12.60 -2.91 -7.33
CA LEU A 62 -12.27 -4.28 -6.95
C LEU A 62 -13.48 -5.22 -7.02
N ASP A 63 -14.66 -4.73 -6.67
CA ASP A 63 -15.89 -5.51 -6.74
C ASP A 63 -16.29 -5.80 -8.19
N VAL A 64 -16.13 -4.82 -9.10
CA VAL A 64 -16.32 -5.05 -10.54
C VAL A 64 -15.32 -6.08 -11.07
N GLU A 65 -14.03 -5.94 -10.75
CA GLU A 65 -13.01 -6.91 -11.15
C GLU A 65 -13.32 -8.31 -10.59
N ALA A 66 -13.82 -8.39 -9.36
CA ALA A 66 -14.22 -9.66 -8.73
C ALA A 66 -15.45 -10.28 -9.41
N LEU A 67 -16.39 -9.48 -9.92
CA LEU A 67 -17.56 -9.95 -10.67
C LEU A 67 -17.18 -10.39 -12.09
N GLU A 68 -16.31 -9.64 -12.78
CA GLU A 68 -15.76 -10.02 -14.07
C GLU A 68 -14.97 -11.34 -13.98
N ALA A 69 -14.14 -11.50 -12.95
CA ALA A 69 -13.37 -12.73 -12.71
C ALA A 69 -14.27 -13.95 -12.44
N LYS A 70 -15.51 -13.73 -11.97
CA LYS A 70 -16.51 -14.79 -11.76
C LYS A 70 -17.38 -15.05 -12.99
N GLY A 71 -17.25 -14.25 -14.05
CA GLY A 71 -18.11 -14.32 -15.23
C GLY A 71 -19.55 -13.86 -14.98
N GLU A 72 -19.77 -13.05 -13.93
CA GLU A 72 -21.09 -12.57 -13.50
C GLU A 72 -21.34 -11.11 -13.91
N ALA A 73 -20.36 -10.43 -14.50
CA ALA A 73 -20.55 -9.11 -15.10
C ALA A 73 -21.28 -9.25 -16.45
N GLN A 74 -22.55 -8.88 -16.47
CA GLN A 74 -23.40 -8.81 -17.68
C GLN A 74 -23.60 -7.36 -18.12
#